data_AF-A0A0H4A066-F1
#
_entry.id   AF-A0A0H4A066-F1
#
_cell.length_a   1.000
_cell.length_b   1.000
_cell.length_c   1.000
_cell.angle_alpha   90.00
_cell.angle_beta   90.00
_cell.angle_gamma   90.00
#
_symmetry.space_group_name_H-M   'P 1'
#
loop_
_entity.id
_entity.type
_entity.pdbx_description
1 polymer ?
#
loop_
_entity_poly.entity_id
_entity_poly.type
_entity_poly.pdbx_seq_one_letter_code
_entity_poly.pdbx_strand_id
1 'polypeptide(L)'
;MNIQAMKSLSDEMTNVMPWLQGITSDEQYHEVLDLGVAMLRVIIDQHQLTQSDFKNEIGEKSLVSLILKGERSLTLPHIRALSSRFSIPTHMFV
;
A
#
# COMPACT_ATOMS: atom_id res chain seq x y z
N MET A 1 3.65 -28.00 -21.50
CA MET A 1 3.67 -26.67 -20.86
C MET A 1 4.14 -25.67 -21.91
N ASN A 2 3.30 -24.71 -22.29
CA ASN A 2 3.51 -23.86 -23.46
C ASN A 2 4.41 -22.65 -23.12
N ILE A 3 5.71 -22.84 -23.32
CA ILE A 3 6.76 -21.88 -22.94
C ILE A 3 6.61 -20.54 -23.69
N GLN A 4 6.00 -20.57 -24.88
CA GLN A 4 5.77 -19.38 -25.69
C GLN A 4 4.67 -18.49 -25.12
N ALA A 5 3.61 -19.10 -24.56
CA ALA A 5 2.54 -18.36 -23.90
C ALA A 5 3.03 -17.66 -22.62
N MET A 6 3.89 -18.33 -21.84
CA MET A 6 4.50 -17.73 -20.66
C MET A 6 5.44 -16.56 -20.99
N LYS A 7 6.21 -16.64 -22.08
CA LYS A 7 7.07 -15.54 -22.53
C LYS A 7 6.25 -14.33 -22.98
N SER A 8 5.23 -14.55 -23.80
CA SER A 8 4.36 -13.46 -24.24
C SER A 8 3.68 -12.75 -23.07
N LEU A 9 3.24 -13.51 -22.06
CA LEU A 9 2.67 -12.95 -20.84
C LEU A 9 3.71 -12.15 -20.02
N SER A 10 4.93 -12.67 -19.89
CA SER A 10 6.04 -11.97 -19.22
C SER A 10 6.40 -10.67 -19.92
N ASP A 11 6.41 -10.66 -21.25
CA ASP A 11 6.74 -9.49 -22.06
C ASP A 11 5.62 -8.42 -21.95
N GLU A 12 4.36 -8.87 -21.95
CA GLU A 12 3.19 -8.01 -21.79
C GLU A 12 3.13 -7.42 -20.37
N MET A 13 3.39 -8.23 -19.33
CA MET A 13 3.48 -7.78 -17.94
C MET A 13 4.62 -6.80 -17.70
N THR A 14 5.75 -6.95 -18.40
CA THR A 14 6.89 -6.02 -18.32
C THR A 14 6.56 -4.66 -18.93
N ASN A 15 5.67 -4.63 -19.93
CA ASN A 15 5.25 -3.40 -20.60
C ASN A 15 4.19 -2.64 -19.77
N VAL A 16 3.29 -3.37 -19.10
CA VAL A 16 2.26 -2.78 -18.24
C VAL A 16 2.80 -2.41 -16.85
N MET A 17 3.76 -3.19 -16.33
CA MET A 17 4.35 -3.00 -15.00
C MET A 17 5.88 -3.20 -15.05
N PRO A 18 6.64 -2.19 -15.50
CA PRO A 18 8.10 -2.27 -15.66
C PRO A 18 8.86 -2.59 -14.35
N TRP A 19 8.23 -2.32 -13.21
CA TRP A 19 8.77 -2.50 -11.86
C TRP A 19 8.84 -3.96 -11.39
N LEU A 20 8.31 -4.93 -12.16
CA LEU A 20 8.37 -6.37 -11.84
C LEU A 20 9.79 -6.93 -11.72
N GLN A 21 10.81 -6.24 -12.26
CA GLN A 21 12.22 -6.66 -12.15
C GLN A 21 12.98 -6.01 -10.98
N GLY A 22 12.34 -5.15 -10.20
CA GLY A 22 12.93 -4.50 -9.02
C GLY A 22 12.69 -2.99 -9.02
N ILE A 23 12.22 -2.48 -7.88
CA ILE A 23 12.00 -1.06 -7.64
C ILE A 23 13.35 -0.34 -7.79
N THR A 24 13.47 0.49 -8.82
CA THR A 24 14.75 1.12 -9.22
C THR A 24 14.70 2.65 -9.25
N SER A 25 13.55 3.26 -8.95
CA SER A 25 13.36 4.71 -8.95
C SER A 25 12.55 5.20 -7.74
N ASP A 26 12.84 6.42 -7.27
CA ASP A 26 12.14 7.12 -6.20
C ASP A 26 10.64 7.32 -6.51
N GLU A 27 10.30 7.43 -7.80
CA GLU A 27 8.94 7.55 -8.32
C GLU A 27 8.13 6.26 -8.15
N GLN A 28 8.75 5.09 -8.36
CA GLN A 28 8.12 3.79 -8.08
C GLN A 28 7.97 3.53 -6.57
N TYR A 29 8.91 4.03 -5.76
CA TYR A 29 8.75 4.06 -4.31
C TYR A 29 7.55 4.92 -3.88
N HIS A 30 7.30 6.04 -4.58
CA HIS A 30 6.12 6.87 -4.38
C HIS A 30 4.81 6.15 -4.77
N GLU A 31 4.79 5.37 -5.85
CA GLU A 31 3.61 4.54 -6.20
C GLU A 31 3.32 3.46 -5.15
N VAL A 32 4.34 2.82 -4.58
CA VAL A 32 4.16 1.83 -3.49
C VAL A 32 3.74 2.51 -2.18
N LEU A 33 4.27 3.70 -1.89
CA LEU A 33 3.77 4.54 -0.80
C LEU A 33 2.29 4.88 -0.98
N ASP A 34 1.86 5.08 -2.23
CA ASP A 34 0.46 5.33 -2.57
C ASP A 34 -0.42 4.10 -2.29
N LEU A 35 0.09 2.87 -2.43
CA LEU A 35 -0.70 1.66 -2.14
C LEU A 35 -1.09 1.54 -0.67
N GLY A 36 -0.16 1.78 0.26
CA GLY A 36 -0.44 1.79 1.69
C GLY A 36 -1.45 2.88 2.08
N VAL A 37 -1.33 4.07 1.47
CA VAL A 37 -2.26 5.18 1.67
C VAL A 37 -3.63 4.88 1.06
N ALA A 38 -3.69 4.26 -0.12
CA ALA A 38 -4.90 3.83 -0.78
C ALA A 38 -5.65 2.80 0.07
N MET A 39 -4.95 1.80 0.61
CA MET A 39 -5.55 0.84 1.54
C MET A 39 -6.12 1.49 2.78
N LEU A 40 -5.41 2.47 3.37
CA LEU A 40 -5.93 3.22 4.51
C LEU A 40 -7.22 3.98 4.16
N ARG A 41 -7.30 4.56 2.94
CA ARG A 41 -8.51 5.23 2.45
C ARG A 41 -9.68 4.26 2.29
N VAL A 42 -9.42 3.07 1.74
CA VAL A 42 -10.44 2.02 1.60
C VAL A 42 -10.98 1.59 2.96
N ILE A 43 -10.11 1.39 3.96
CA ILE A 43 -10.52 1.04 5.33
C ILE A 43 -11.40 2.14 5.93
N ILE A 44 -10.99 3.41 5.78
CA ILE A 44 -11.75 4.57 6.25
C ILE A 44 -13.16 4.58 5.66
N ASP A 45 -13.27 4.39 4.35
CA ASP A 45 -14.53 4.42 3.62
C ASP A 45 -15.43 3.23 3.98
N GLN A 46 -14.89 2.01 3.93
CA GLN A 46 -15.64 0.78 4.19
C GLN A 46 -16.13 0.66 5.64
N HIS A 47 -15.35 1.15 6.61
CA HIS A 47 -15.71 1.10 8.03
C HIS A 47 -16.31 2.40 8.55
N GLN A 48 -16.49 3.43 7.70
CA GLN A 48 -17.02 4.75 8.06
C GLN A 48 -16.26 5.39 9.23
N LEU A 49 -14.94 5.18 9.27
CA LEU A 49 -14.08 5.65 10.34
C LEU A 49 -13.62 7.08 10.09
N THR A 50 -13.28 7.78 11.15
CA THR A 50 -12.60 9.06 11.08
C THR A 50 -11.10 8.90 11.29
N GLN A 51 -10.31 9.89 10.89
CA GLN A 51 -8.86 9.90 11.14
C GLN A 51 -8.50 9.78 12.62
N SER A 52 -9.40 10.17 13.54
CA SER A 52 -9.18 10.04 14.99
C SER A 52 -9.27 8.60 15.49
N ASP A 53 -9.91 7.71 14.73
CA ASP A 53 -10.18 6.33 15.15
C ASP A 53 -8.95 5.41 14.98
N PHE A 54 -7.85 5.91 14.42
CA PHE A 54 -6.60 5.17 14.20
C PHE A 54 -5.53 5.45 15.27
N LYS A 55 -5.95 5.94 16.44
CA LYS A 55 -5.03 6.34 17.53
C LYS A 55 -4.17 5.19 18.04
N ASN A 56 -4.69 3.97 18.02
CA ASN A 56 -3.99 2.79 18.54
C ASN A 56 -3.04 2.16 17.51
N GLU A 57 -3.30 2.37 16.22
CA GLU A 57 -2.55 1.74 15.12
C GLU A 57 -1.51 2.67 14.50
N ILE A 58 -1.87 3.94 14.34
CA ILE A 58 -1.04 4.96 13.70
C ILE A 58 -0.66 6.05 14.71
N GLY A 59 -1.64 6.57 15.45
CA GLY A 59 -1.44 7.65 16.41
C GLY A 59 -2.42 8.80 16.22
N GLU A 60 -2.02 10.00 16.67
CA GLU A 60 -2.89 11.18 16.66
C GLU A 60 -3.42 11.52 15.26
N LYS A 61 -4.62 12.12 15.22
CA LYS A 61 -5.30 12.54 13.97
C LYS A 61 -4.38 13.31 13.02
N SER A 62 -3.49 14.15 13.56
CA SER A 62 -2.53 14.91 12.77
C SER A 62 -1.57 14.02 11.97
N LEU A 63 -1.05 12.95 12.57
CA LEU A 63 -0.17 11.99 11.89
C LEU A 63 -0.92 11.23 10.79
N VAL A 64 -2.15 10.81 11.07
CA VAL A 64 -3.02 10.15 10.08
C VAL A 64 -3.29 11.08 8.90
N SER A 65 -3.55 12.37 9.14
CA SER A 65 -3.71 13.35 8.07
C SER A 65 -2.45 13.53 7.23
N LEU A 66 -1.26 13.54 7.83
CA LEU A 66 0.00 13.67 7.09
C LEU A 66 0.25 12.44 6.21
N ILE A 67 -0.09 11.25 6.71
CA ILE A 67 0.01 10.00 5.93
C ILE A 67 -0.94 10.02 4.74
N LEU A 68 -2.20 10.43 4.94
CA LEU A 68 -3.18 10.52 3.85
C LEU A 68 -2.83 11.55 2.76
N LYS A 69 -1.97 12.52 3.08
CA LYS A 69 -1.42 13.52 2.16
C LYS A 69 -0.13 13.07 1.47
N GLY A 70 0.43 11.92 1.84
CA GLY A 70 1.73 11.46 1.35
C GLY A 70 2.94 12.17 1.98
N GLU A 71 2.73 13.07 2.94
CA GLU A 71 3.82 13.78 3.64
C GLU A 71 4.56 12.87 4.64
N ARG A 72 3.95 11.73 5.01
CA ARG A 72 4.52 10.70 5.89
C ARG A 72 4.15 9.31 5.39
N SER A 73 5.04 8.35 5.58
CA SER A 73 4.84 6.95 5.20
C SER A 73 4.23 6.14 6.33
N LEU A 74 3.46 5.10 6.00
CA LEU A 74 3.11 4.04 6.94
C LEU A 74 4.37 3.25 7.29
N THR A 75 4.65 3.10 8.58
CA THR A 75 5.78 2.30 9.07
C THR A 75 5.35 0.84 9.24
N LEU A 76 6.31 -0.09 9.29
CA LEU A 76 6.01 -1.51 9.52
C LEU A 76 5.21 -1.76 10.83
N PRO A 77 5.47 -1.07 11.95
CA PRO A 77 4.59 -1.11 13.13
C PRO A 77 3.14 -0.70 12.83
N HIS A 78 2.92 0.38 12.08
CA HIS A 78 1.57 0.82 11.71
C HIS A 78 0.85 -0.25 10.89
N ILE A 79 1.53 -0.81 9.89
CA ILE A 79 0.98 -1.86 9.02
C ILE A 79 0.58 -3.09 9.82
N ARG A 80 1.42 -3.53 10.77
CA ARG A 80 1.11 -4.67 11.64
C ARG A 80 -0.11 -4.40 12.54
N ALA A 81 -0.23 -3.19 13.09
CA ALA A 81 -1.36 -2.82 13.93
C ALA A 81 -2.68 -2.75 13.13
N LEU A 82 -2.65 -2.14 11.95
CA LEU A 82 -3.78 -2.11 11.01
C LEU A 82 -4.18 -3.53 10.58
N SER A 83 -3.19 -4.34 10.20
CA SER A 83 -3.39 -5.75 9.82
C SER A 83 -4.08 -6.54 10.93
N SER A 84 -3.64 -6.37 12.18
CA SER A 84 -4.23 -7.03 13.35
C SER A 84 -5.68 -6.60 13.59
N ARG A 85 -5.97 -5.30 13.53
CA ARG A 85 -7.33 -4.77 13.78
C ARG A 85 -8.33 -5.16 12.71
N PHE A 86 -7.95 -5.01 11.44
CA PHE A 86 -8.85 -5.20 10.32
C PHE A 86 -8.78 -6.61 9.73
N SER A 87 -7.93 -7.49 10.28
CA SER A 87 -7.66 -8.84 9.75
C SER A 87 -7.24 -8.83 8.27
N ILE A 88 -6.48 -7.81 7.85
CA ILE A 88 -6.00 -7.64 6.49
C ILE A 88 -4.54 -8.11 6.42
N PRO A 89 -4.14 -8.94 5.43
CA PRO A 89 -2.74 -9.34 5.27
C PRO A 89 -1.79 -8.14 5.09
N THR A 90 -0.63 -8.15 5.74
CA THR A 90 0.33 -7.03 5.69
C THR A 90 0.85 -6.71 4.28
N HIS A 91 0.88 -7.71 3.38
CA HIS A 91 1.31 -7.53 1.98
C HIS A 91 0.33 -6.70 1.14
N MET A 92 -0.85 -6.37 1.66
CA MET A 92 -1.78 -5.47 0.95
C MET A 92 -1.34 -4.00 1.07
N PHE A 93 -0.44 -3.68 2.01
CA PHE A 93 0.00 -2.31 2.29
C PHE A 93 1.38 -1.96 1.69
N VAL A 94 2.06 -2.91 1.03
CA VAL A 94 3.45 -2.79 0.51
C VAL A 94 3.63 -3.54 -0.79
#